data_AF-A0A1M3LT49-F1
#
_entry.id   AF-A0A1M3LT49-F1
#
_cell.length_a   1.000
_cell.length_b   1.000
_cell.length_c   1.000
_cell.angle_alpha   90.00
_cell.angle_beta   90.00
_cell.angle_gamma   90.00
#
_symmetry.space_group_name_H-M   'P 1'
#
loop_
_entity.id
_entity.type
_entity.pdbx_description
1 polymer ?
#
loop_
_entity_poly.entity_id
_entity_poly.type
_entity_poly.pdbx_seq_one_letter_code
_entity_poly.pdbx_strand_id
1 'polypeptide(L)' 'MEILGLILAALASALYLAALAYAVMRIIRTDQLTWRERFVWILGVIAFPLVGPIVWFLLGPHPLGLRAPQIKR' A
#
# COMPACT_ATOMS: atom_id res chain seq x y z
N MET A 1 7.28 -33.88 7.20
CA MET A 1 6.19 -32.88 7.18
C MET A 1 6.63 -31.54 7.76
N GLU A 2 7.47 -31.50 8.81
CA GLU A 2 7.93 -30.24 9.44
C GLU A 2 8.71 -29.31 8.49
N ILE A 3 9.69 -29.84 7.75
CA ILE A 3 10.51 -29.03 6.82
C ILE A 3 9.65 -28.40 5.72
N LEU A 4 8.69 -29.16 5.18
CA LEU A 4 7.74 -28.65 4.18
C LEU A 4 6.90 -27.50 4.74
N GLY A 5 6.43 -27.62 5.98
CA GLY A 5 5.69 -26.56 6.67
C GLY A 5 6.53 -25.28 6.84
N LEU A 6 7.80 -25.41 7.23
CA LEU A 6 8.72 -24.28 7.36
C LEU A 6 8.99 -23.58 6.03
N ILE A 7 9.17 -24.35 4.95
CA ILE A 7 9.36 -23.80 3.59
C ILE A 7 8.13 -23.01 3.17
N LEU A 8 6.93 -23.58 3.34
CA LEU A 8 5.69 -22.90 2.99
C LEU A 8 5.48 -21.63 3.80
N ALA A 9 5.75 -21.66 5.11
CA ALA A 9 5.65 -20.49 5.97
C ALA A 9 6.64 -19.38 5.57
N ALA A 10 7.88 -19.76 5.24
CA ALA A 10 8.90 -18.82 4.77
C ALA A 10 8.51 -18.18 3.43
N LEU A 11 8.03 -18.98 2.47
CA LEU A 11 7.56 -18.48 1.18
C LEU A 11 6.35 -17.56 1.32
N ALA A 12 5.37 -17.96 2.13
CA ALA A 12 4.18 -17.14 2.39
C ALA A 12 4.57 -15.80 3.03
N SER A 13 5.48 -15.82 4.01
CA SER A 13 5.99 -14.60 4.66
C SER A 13 6.75 -13.69 3.68
N ALA A 14 7.60 -14.27 2.84
CA ALA A 14 8.35 -13.51 1.83
C ALA A 14 7.40 -12.86 0.80
N LEU A 15 6.41 -13.60 0.31
CA LEU A 15 5.40 -13.09 -0.62
C LEU A 15 4.57 -11.98 0.01
N TYR A 16 4.19 -12.14 1.28
CA TYR A 16 3.45 -11.13 2.03
C TYR A 16 4.23 -9.82 2.15
N LEU A 17 5.51 -9.90 2.55
CA LEU A 17 6.38 -8.71 2.64
C LEU A 17 6.60 -8.06 1.27
N ALA A 18 6.78 -8.87 0.21
CA ALA A 18 6.92 -8.38 -1.14
C ALA A 18 5.66 -7.65 -1.62
N ALA A 19 4.47 -8.17 -1.31
CA ALA A 19 3.19 -7.54 -1.66
C ALA A 19 3.01 -6.19 -0.94
N LEU A 20 3.37 -6.11 0.34
CA LEU A 20 3.37 -4.86 1.11
C LEU A 20 4.33 -3.81 0.52
N ALA A 21 5.58 -4.20 0.27
CA ALA A 21 6.57 -3.32 -0.33
C ALA A 21 6.13 -2.83 -1.72
N TYR A 22 5.54 -3.72 -2.51
CA TYR A 22 4.99 -3.39 -3.82
C TYR A 22 3.83 -2.39 -3.73
N ALA A 23 2.90 -2.58 -2.79
CA ALA A 23 1.78 -1.67 -2.56
C ALA A 23 2.28 -0.26 -2.18
N VAL A 24 3.21 -0.18 -1.23
CA VAL A 24 3.82 1.09 -0.82
C VAL A 24 4.56 1.74 -1.99
N MET A 25 5.33 0.98 -2.77
CA MET A 25 6.03 1.51 -3.95
C MET A 25 5.06 2.04 -5.00
N ARG A 26 3.92 1.38 -5.22
CA ARG A 26 2.86 1.85 -6.11
C ARG A 26 2.23 3.15 -5.62
N ILE A 27 1.91 3.26 -4.34
CA ILE A 27 1.42 4.52 -3.73
C ILE A 27 2.45 5.63 -3.93
N ILE A 28 3.72 5.30 -3.68
CA ILE A 28 4.83 6.23 -3.84
C ILE A 28 4.92 6.73 -5.28
N ARG A 29 4.83 5.86 -6.28
CA ARG A 29 5.00 6.24 -7.69
C ARG A 29 3.74 6.86 -8.33
N THR A 30 2.66 7.09 -7.58
CA THR A 30 1.44 7.61 -8.18
C THR A 30 1.42 9.13 -8.15
N ASP A 31 1.60 9.76 -9.31
CA ASP A 31 1.65 11.22 -9.47
C ASP A 31 0.30 11.92 -9.27
N GLN A 32 -0.80 11.16 -9.24
CA GLN A 32 -2.15 11.69 -9.06
C GLN A 32 -2.50 12.01 -7.60
N LEU A 33 -1.69 11.57 -6.63
CA LEU A 33 -1.92 11.81 -5.21
C LEU A 33 -1.21 13.07 -4.74
N THR A 34 -1.92 13.89 -3.98
CA THR A 34 -1.26 14.94 -3.20
C THR A 34 -0.37 14.32 -2.11
N TRP A 35 0.58 15.12 -1.59
CA TRP A 35 1.43 14.70 -0.46
C TRP A 35 0.63 14.14 0.73
N ARG A 36 -0.52 14.74 1.06
CA ARG A 36 -1.37 14.32 2.18
C ARG A 36 -2.07 12.99 1.90
N GLU A 37 -2.64 12.84 0.72
CA GLU A 37 -3.32 11.60 0.32
C GLU A 37 -2.34 10.42 0.28
N ARG A 38 -1.14 10.65 -0.25
CA ARG A 38 -0.05 9.67 -0.26
C ARG A 38 0.31 9.22 1.15
N PHE A 39 0.41 10.17 2.08
CA PHE A 39 0.70 9.86 3.47
C PHE A 39 -0.42 9.05 4.12
N VAL A 40 -1.69 9.40 3.89
CA VAL A 40 -2.86 8.64 4.39
C VAL A 40 -2.85 7.21 3.86
N TRP A 41 -2.56 7.00 2.58
CA TRP A 41 -2.50 5.67 1.98
C TRP A 41 -1.33 4.84 2.52
N ILE A 42 -0.15 5.41 2.67
CA ILE A 42 0.99 4.72 3.28
C ILE A 42 0.66 4.34 4.73
N LEU A 43 0.11 5.27 5.52
CA LEU A 43 -0.28 5.01 6.90
C LEU A 43 -1.38 3.94 6.99
N GLY A 44 -2.37 3.97 6.09
CA GLY A 44 -3.42 2.97 5.98
C GLY A 44 -2.88 1.57 5.66
N VAL A 45 -1.91 1.46 4.75
CA VAL A 45 -1.22 0.20 4.45
C VAL A 45 -0.39 -0.30 5.65
N ILE A 46 0.28 0.58 6.38
CA ILE A 46 1.08 0.19 7.56
C ILE A 46 0.17 -0.26 8.71
N ALA A 47 -0.91 0.48 8.98
CA ALA A 47 -1.85 0.18 10.06
C ALA A 47 -2.72 -1.05 9.75
N PHE A 48 -3.06 -1.25 8.48
CA PHE A 48 -3.88 -2.37 8.01
C PHE A 48 -3.18 -3.09 6.85
N PRO A 49 -2.14 -3.90 7.13
CA PRO A 49 -1.27 -4.46 6.09
C PRO A 49 -1.92 -5.53 5.21
N LEU A 50 -3.06 -6.09 5.62
CA LEU A 50 -3.89 -6.93 4.77
C LEU A 50 -4.93 -6.12 3.99
N VAL A 51 -5.69 -5.26 4.67
CA VAL A 51 -6.83 -4.57 4.07
C VAL A 51 -6.40 -3.35 3.24
N GLY A 52 -5.44 -2.57 3.72
CA GLY A 52 -4.95 -1.35 3.09
C GLY A 52 -4.48 -1.56 1.64
N PRO A 53 -3.58 -2.54 1.37
CA PRO A 53 -3.18 -2.86 0.00
C PRO A 53 -4.35 -3.28 -0.89
N ILE A 54 -5.27 -4.12 -0.38
CA ILE A 54 -6.45 -4.58 -1.14
C ILE A 54 -7.31 -3.38 -1.53
N VAL A 55 -7.63 -2.52 -0.57
CA VAL A 55 -8.43 -1.31 -0.81
C VAL A 55 -7.72 -0.38 -1.79
N TRP A 56 -6.40 -0.22 -1.67
CA TRP A 56 -5.59 0.55 -2.62
C TRP A 56 -5.63 -0.02 -4.05
N PHE A 57 -5.55 -1.35 -4.22
CA PHE A 57 -5.61 -1.97 -5.55
C PHE A 57 -7.00 -1.93 -6.17
N LEU A 58 -8.06 -2.05 -5.37
CA LEU A 58 -9.45 -2.06 -5.84
C LEU A 58 -9.97 -0.65 -6.15
N LEU A 59 -9.74 0.29 -5.23
CA LEU A 59 -10.15 1.66 -5.44
C LEU A 59 -9.13 2.37 -6.32
N GLY A 60 -7.85 2.02 -6.30
CA GLY A 60 -6.83 2.76 -7.03
C GLY A 60 -6.63 4.17 -6.46
N PRO A 61 -5.90 5.02 -7.20
CA PRO A 61 -5.55 6.36 -6.75
C PRO A 61 -6.74 7.32 -6.88
N HIS A 62 -7.82 7.07 -6.16
CA HIS A 62 -8.88 8.06 -6.04
C HIS A 62 -8.40 9.18 -5.11
N PRO A 63 -8.45 10.44 -5.56
CA PRO A 63 -8.28 11.56 -4.66
C PRO A 63 -9.35 11.43 -3.58
N LEU A 64 -8.95 11.41 -2.31
CA LEU A 64 -9.83 11.20 -1.15
C LEU A 64 -10.76 12.41 -0.90
N GLY A 65 -11.04 13.20 -1.95
CA GLY A 65 -11.68 14.50 -1.85
C GLY A 65 -10.85 15.55 -1.12
N LEU A 66 -9.61 15.24 -0.71
CA LEU A 66 -8.75 16.10 0.11
C LEU A 66 -8.07 17.22 -0.71
N ARG A 67 -8.66 17.64 -1.83
CA ARG A 67 -8.11 18.71 -2.69
C ARG A 67 -8.04 20.01 -1.89
N ALA A 68 -6.87 20.30 -1.34
CA ALA A 68 -6.53 21.65 -0.94
C ALA A 68 -6.38 22.50 -2.22
N PRO A 69 -6.93 23.74 -2.27
CA PRO A 69 -6.72 24.63 -3.39
C PRO A 69 -5.22 24.78 -3.64
N GLN A 70 -4.80 24.42 -4.84
CA GLN A 70 -3.43 24.60 -5.31
C GLN A 70 -3.24 26.11 -5.51
N ILE A 71 -2.83 26.82 -4.46
CA ILE A 71 -2.33 28.19 -4.62
C ILE A 71 -1.00 28.05 -5.37
N LYS A 72 -1.06 28.21 -6.70
CA LYS A 72 0.11 28.44 -7.53
C LYS A 72 0.82 29.67 -6.95
N ARG A 73 2.03 29.46 -6.42
CA ARG A 73 2.94 30.53 -6.04
C ARG A 73 3.87 30.81 -7.21
#